data_AF-A0A1I7G6H6-F1
#
_entry.id   AF-A0A1I7G6H6-F1
#
_cell.length_a   1.000
_cell.length_b   1.000
_cell.length_c   1.000
_cell.angle_alpha   90.00
_cell.angle_beta   90.00
_cell.angle_gamma   90.00
#
_symmetry.space_group_name_H-M   'P 1'
#
loop_
_entity.id
_entity.type
_entity.pdbx_description
1 polymer ?
#
loop_
_entity_poly.entity_id
_entity_poly.type
_entity_poly.pdbx_seq_one_letter_code
_entity_poly.pdbx_strand_id
1 'polypeptide(L)'
;MIAKFLSKLYFKASGWTLKGNLAPEHRRCVMIAAPHTSNWDLVYARAAFYLMDAPIRFTIKKEFVDAPIVGPLLRSMGALPIDRSRNTKMVDAMINIIRKTPGDMCVMVTPEGTRKYQPRWRRGFYHVAVGANVPIVLGYLDYAKKEAGIGPAIYPSGDMEADLEKILAFYRTKTGKFPEQGVL
;
A
#
# COMPACT_ATOMS: atom_id res chain seq x y z
N MET A 1 9.98 -14.32 11.40
CA MET A 1 11.38 -14.20 11.89
C MET A 1 12.40 -14.13 10.75
N ILE A 2 12.47 -15.09 9.83
CA ILE A 2 13.43 -15.07 8.69
C ILE A 2 13.28 -13.84 7.79
N ALA A 3 12.07 -13.53 7.32
CA ALA A 3 11.84 -12.38 6.45
C ALA A 3 12.27 -11.04 7.08
N LYS A 4 12.04 -10.88 8.40
CA LYS A 4 12.44 -9.67 9.15
C LYS A 4 13.96 -9.57 9.25
N PHE A 5 14.64 -10.69 9.50
CA PHE A 5 16.11 -10.75 9.52
C PHE A 5 16.71 -10.40 8.15
N LEU A 6 16.23 -11.03 7.07
CA LEU A 6 16.68 -10.73 5.71
C LEU A 6 16.41 -9.27 5.32
N SER A 7 15.24 -8.73 5.68
CA SER A 7 14.90 -7.33 5.45
C SER A 7 15.86 -6.39 6.18
N LYS A 8 16.24 -6.73 7.42
CA LYS A 8 17.18 -5.93 8.22
C LYS A 8 18.57 -5.91 7.58
N LEU A 9 19.06 -7.06 7.11
CA LEU A 9 20.33 -7.15 6.38
C LEU A 9 20.27 -6.35 5.08
N TYR A 10 19.19 -6.48 4.31
CA TYR A 10 19.00 -5.75 3.05
C TYR A 10 19.01 -4.23 3.27
N PHE A 11 18.29 -3.72 4.26
CA PHE A 11 18.29 -2.29 4.61
C PHE A 11 19.67 -1.82 5.04
N LYS A 12 20.37 -2.59 5.89
CA LYS A 12 21.73 -2.27 6.32
C LYS A 12 22.70 -2.22 5.14
N ALA A 13 22.63 -3.18 4.22
CA ALA A 13 23.54 -3.25 3.07
C ALA A 13 23.24 -2.18 2.00
N SER A 14 21.98 -1.83 1.79
CA SER A 14 21.58 -0.81 0.82
C SER A 14 21.67 0.63 1.35
N GLY A 15 21.86 0.79 2.66
CA GLY A 15 21.91 2.08 3.36
C GLY A 15 20.54 2.71 3.53
N TRP A 16 19.47 1.90 3.58
CA TRP A 16 18.10 2.38 3.77
C TRP A 16 17.73 2.43 5.25
N THR A 17 16.91 3.42 5.59
CA THR A 17 16.39 3.64 6.95
C THR A 17 14.87 3.57 6.97
N LEU A 18 14.32 3.36 8.17
CA LEU A 18 12.88 3.32 8.39
C LEU A 18 12.44 4.60 9.11
N LYS A 19 11.28 5.15 8.74
CA LYS A 19 10.70 6.32 9.41
C LYS A 19 9.22 6.18 9.68
N GLY A 20 8.85 6.48 10.92
CA GLY A 20 7.49 6.30 11.40
C GLY A 20 7.12 4.83 11.58
N ASN A 21 5.90 4.60 12.03
CA ASN A 21 5.32 3.27 12.14
C ASN A 21 3.80 3.36 11.97
N LEU A 22 3.16 2.25 11.64
CA LEU A 22 1.70 2.19 11.57
C LEU A 22 1.14 2.19 13.00
N ALA A 23 0.48 3.27 13.37
CA ALA A 23 -0.15 3.39 14.67
C ALA A 23 -1.21 2.27 14.85
N PRO A 24 -1.34 1.66 16.05
CA PRO A 24 -2.28 0.57 16.31
C PRO A 24 -3.72 0.84 15.84
N GLU A 25 -4.21 2.04 16.06
CA GLU A 25 -5.54 2.53 15.67
C GLU A 25 -5.72 2.66 14.15
N HIS A 26 -4.64 2.66 13.38
CA HIS A 26 -4.64 2.76 11.92
C HIS A 26 -4.29 1.43 11.23
N ARG A 27 -4.18 0.32 11.98
CA ARG A 27 -3.90 -1.02 11.42
C ARG A 27 -5.05 -1.58 10.57
N ARG A 28 -6.20 -0.93 10.59
CA ARG A 28 -7.31 -1.12 9.67
C ARG A 28 -7.43 0.12 8.77
N CYS A 29 -6.89 0.05 7.56
CA CYS A 29 -6.78 1.20 6.66
C CYS A 29 -6.64 0.78 5.19
N VAL A 30 -6.78 1.77 4.32
CA VAL A 30 -6.25 1.70 2.96
C VAL A 30 -4.89 2.38 2.97
N MET A 31 -3.81 1.66 2.64
CA MET A 31 -2.47 2.23 2.58
C MET A 31 -2.09 2.52 1.13
N ILE A 32 -1.72 3.77 0.86
CA ILE A 32 -1.11 4.14 -0.42
C ILE A 32 0.39 3.84 -0.32
N ALA A 33 0.95 3.27 -1.37
CA ALA A 33 2.39 3.16 -1.56
C ALA A 33 2.78 3.98 -2.80
N ALA A 34 3.29 5.19 -2.58
CA ALA A 34 3.73 6.09 -3.65
C ALA A 34 5.00 6.85 -3.21
N PRO A 35 5.80 7.40 -4.14
CA PRO A 35 5.66 7.28 -5.60
C PRO A 35 6.00 5.87 -6.10
N HIS A 36 5.14 5.28 -6.94
CA HIS A 36 5.41 3.99 -7.56
C HIS A 36 6.05 4.17 -8.93
N THR A 37 7.37 4.07 -9.00
CA THR A 37 8.17 4.36 -10.21
C THR A 37 9.05 3.18 -10.63
N SER A 38 9.21 2.14 -9.81
CA SER A 38 10.05 0.98 -10.11
C SER A 38 9.48 -0.34 -9.56
N ASN A 39 9.88 -1.46 -10.16
CA ASN A 39 9.65 -2.77 -9.54
C ASN A 39 10.43 -2.94 -8.23
N TRP A 40 11.54 -2.20 -8.07
CA TRP A 40 12.30 -2.17 -6.82
C TRP A 40 11.49 -1.64 -5.65
N ASP A 41 10.47 -0.80 -5.90
CA ASP A 41 9.61 -0.25 -4.87
C ASP A 41 8.94 -1.37 -4.08
N LEU A 42 8.49 -2.43 -4.76
CA LEU A 42 7.87 -3.58 -4.12
C LEU A 42 8.82 -4.28 -3.14
N VAL A 43 10.10 -4.40 -3.51
CA VAL A 43 11.11 -5.05 -2.66
C VAL A 43 11.37 -4.22 -1.41
N TYR A 44 11.62 -2.92 -1.56
CA TYR A 44 11.88 -2.01 -0.43
C TYR A 44 10.64 -1.84 0.46
N ALA A 45 9.47 -1.63 -0.13
CA ALA A 45 8.22 -1.51 0.62
C ALA A 45 7.94 -2.79 1.41
N ARG A 46 8.06 -3.98 0.79
CA ARG A 46 7.79 -5.25 1.48
C ARG A 46 8.76 -5.49 2.64
N ALA A 47 10.04 -5.19 2.44
CA ALA A 47 11.05 -5.28 3.48
C ALA A 47 10.77 -4.29 4.62
N ALA A 48 10.41 -3.04 4.32
CA ALA A 48 10.03 -2.03 5.31
C ALA A 48 8.84 -2.50 6.15
N PHE A 49 7.78 -3.03 5.51
CA PHE A 49 6.60 -3.50 6.22
C PHE A 49 6.86 -4.71 7.13
N TYR A 50 7.76 -5.62 6.74
CA TYR A 50 8.20 -6.68 7.64
C TYR A 50 8.95 -6.14 8.86
N LEU A 51 9.75 -5.09 8.68
CA LEU A 51 10.51 -4.48 9.77
C LEU A 51 9.63 -3.68 10.72
N MET A 52 8.61 -3.00 10.20
CA MET A 52 7.63 -2.21 10.95
C MET A 52 6.48 -3.05 11.54
N ASP A 53 6.44 -4.37 11.29
CA ASP A 53 5.32 -5.24 11.67
C ASP A 53 3.95 -4.73 11.18
N ALA A 54 3.96 -4.09 10.00
CA ALA A 54 2.77 -3.58 9.34
C ALA A 54 1.97 -4.76 8.74
N PRO A 55 0.67 -4.91 9.05
CA PRO A 55 -0.15 -6.06 8.66
C PRO A 55 -0.68 -5.91 7.24
N ILE A 56 0.23 -5.74 6.27
CA ILE A 56 -0.12 -5.47 4.89
C ILE A 56 -0.85 -6.65 4.26
N ARG A 57 -1.95 -6.32 3.61
CA ARG A 57 -2.73 -7.21 2.77
C ARG A 57 -2.78 -6.65 1.34
N PHE A 58 -2.85 -7.54 0.37
CA PHE A 58 -2.96 -7.16 -1.03
C PHE A 58 -3.95 -8.05 -1.75
N THR A 59 -4.68 -7.49 -2.71
CA THR A 59 -5.63 -8.27 -3.51
C THR A 59 -4.91 -9.02 -4.61
N ILE A 60 -5.30 -10.25 -4.85
CA ILE A 60 -4.85 -11.01 -6.01
C ILE A 60 -6.03 -11.79 -6.61
N LYS A 61 -5.95 -12.04 -7.91
CA LYS A 61 -6.90 -12.91 -8.62
C LYS A 61 -7.03 -14.24 -7.88
N LYS A 62 -8.27 -14.65 -7.62
CA LYS A 62 -8.59 -15.82 -6.79
C LYS A 62 -7.90 -17.10 -7.28
N GLU A 63 -7.75 -17.25 -8.60
CA GLU A 63 -7.14 -18.41 -9.26
C GLU A 63 -5.68 -18.65 -8.81
N PHE A 64 -4.92 -17.59 -8.52
CA PHE A 64 -3.54 -17.74 -8.00
C PHE A 64 -3.51 -18.25 -6.57
N VAL A 65 -4.53 -17.88 -5.78
CA VAL A 65 -4.64 -18.30 -4.38
C VAL A 65 -5.17 -19.74 -4.27
N ASP A 66 -5.96 -20.16 -5.26
CA ASP A 66 -6.49 -21.52 -5.35
C ASP A 66 -5.48 -22.52 -5.94
N ALA A 67 -4.36 -22.03 -6.51
CA ALA A 67 -3.27 -22.89 -6.97
C ALA A 67 -2.60 -23.62 -5.78
N PRO A 68 -2.45 -24.96 -5.81
CA PRO A 68 -2.07 -25.75 -4.64
C PRO A 68 -0.65 -25.46 -4.12
N ILE A 69 0.27 -25.09 -5.01
CA ILE A 69 1.69 -24.83 -4.65
C ILE A 69 1.89 -23.37 -4.21
N VAL A 70 1.32 -22.42 -4.97
CA VAL A 70 1.58 -20.99 -4.78
C VAL A 70 0.58 -20.36 -3.81
N GLY A 71 -0.61 -20.93 -3.67
CA GLY A 71 -1.70 -20.43 -2.84
C GLY A 71 -1.36 -20.29 -1.36
N PRO A 72 -0.82 -21.32 -0.68
CA PRO A 72 -0.42 -21.22 0.72
C PRO A 72 0.62 -20.11 0.97
N LEU A 73 1.59 -19.98 0.06
CA LEU A 73 2.59 -18.92 0.11
C LEU A 73 1.95 -17.53 0.01
N LEU A 74 1.09 -17.32 -1.00
CA LEU A 74 0.38 -16.05 -1.18
C LEU A 74 -0.46 -15.68 0.05
N ARG A 75 -1.20 -16.64 0.63
CA ARG A 75 -1.98 -16.42 1.85
C ARG A 75 -1.08 -16.01 3.02
N SER A 76 0.06 -16.68 3.21
CA SER A 76 1.03 -16.34 4.26
C SER A 76 1.61 -14.93 4.07
N MET A 77 1.72 -14.46 2.82
CA MET A 77 2.21 -13.12 2.49
C MET A 77 1.17 -12.03 2.69
N GLY A 78 -0.10 -12.37 2.94
CA GLY A 78 -1.21 -11.44 3.14
C GLY A 78 -2.17 -11.31 1.96
N ALA A 79 -2.14 -12.24 0.99
CA ALA A 79 -3.01 -12.19 -0.17
C ALA A 79 -4.49 -12.34 0.19
N LEU A 80 -5.31 -11.46 -0.39
CA LEU A 80 -6.77 -11.47 -0.33
C LEU A 80 -7.30 -11.90 -1.71
N PRO A 81 -7.89 -13.11 -1.84
CA PRO A 81 -8.44 -13.56 -3.11
C PRO A 81 -9.64 -12.69 -3.49
N ILE A 82 -9.64 -12.18 -4.72
CA ILE A 82 -10.77 -11.46 -5.27
C ILE A 82 -11.20 -12.08 -6.60
N ASP A 83 -12.51 -12.30 -6.73
CA ASP A 83 -13.11 -12.72 -7.98
C ASP A 83 -13.31 -11.49 -8.87
N ARG A 84 -12.57 -11.44 -9.98
CA ARG A 84 -12.63 -10.36 -10.98
C ARG A 84 -13.47 -10.74 -12.20
N SER A 85 -14.00 -11.95 -12.26
CA SER A 85 -14.79 -12.48 -13.38
C SER A 85 -16.23 -11.97 -13.34
N ARG A 86 -16.75 -11.80 -12.11
CA ARG A 86 -18.01 -11.10 -11.89
C ARG A 86 -17.75 -9.61 -12.08
N ASN A 87 -18.63 -8.93 -12.82
CA ASN A 87 -18.70 -7.46 -12.96
C ASN A 87 -18.95 -6.72 -11.62
N THR A 88 -18.63 -7.35 -10.49
CA THR A 88 -18.50 -6.76 -9.17
C THR A 88 -17.61 -5.53 -9.27
N LYS A 89 -18.19 -4.38 -8.89
CA LYS A 89 -17.44 -3.15 -8.68
C LYS A 89 -16.34 -3.47 -7.67
N MET A 90 -15.08 -3.51 -8.12
CA MET A 90 -13.90 -3.82 -7.31
C MET A 90 -13.90 -3.08 -5.96
N VAL A 91 -14.39 -1.84 -5.95
CA VAL A 91 -14.59 -1.02 -4.75
C VAL A 91 -15.49 -1.71 -3.72
N ASP A 92 -16.67 -2.19 -4.12
CA ASP A 92 -17.64 -2.85 -3.22
C ASP A 92 -17.08 -4.16 -2.66
N ALA A 93 -16.37 -4.92 -3.49
CA ALA A 93 -15.70 -6.14 -3.04
C ALA A 93 -14.64 -5.83 -1.97
N MET A 94 -13.87 -4.76 -2.16
CA MET A 94 -12.87 -4.33 -1.19
C MET A 94 -13.47 -3.80 0.11
N ILE A 95 -14.54 -3.01 0.03
CA ILE A 95 -15.29 -2.55 1.21
C ILE A 95 -15.78 -3.75 2.01
N ASN A 96 -16.35 -4.75 1.33
CA ASN A 96 -16.84 -5.97 1.97
C ASN A 96 -15.70 -6.77 2.63
N ILE A 97 -14.56 -6.93 1.96
CA ILE A 97 -13.41 -7.64 2.53
C ILE A 97 -12.91 -6.95 3.80
N ILE A 98 -12.74 -5.62 3.75
CA ILE A 98 -12.30 -4.85 4.93
C ILE A 98 -13.33 -5.02 6.05
N ARG A 99 -14.62 -4.77 5.81
CA ARG A 99 -15.66 -4.82 6.85
C ARG A 99 -15.84 -6.22 7.47
N LYS A 100 -15.80 -7.28 6.66
CA LYS A 100 -16.09 -8.65 7.13
C LYS A 100 -14.89 -9.35 7.76
N THR A 101 -13.67 -8.93 7.44
CA THR A 101 -12.47 -9.57 7.99
C THR A 101 -12.16 -8.97 9.37
N PRO A 102 -12.16 -9.78 10.46
CA PRO A 102 -11.84 -9.28 11.79
C PRO A 102 -10.36 -8.94 11.94
N GLY A 103 -10.02 -8.08 12.91
CA GLY A 103 -8.64 -7.73 13.26
C GLY A 103 -7.97 -6.72 12.32
N ASP A 104 -6.67 -6.85 12.12
CA ASP A 104 -5.89 -5.92 11.29
C ASP A 104 -6.15 -6.11 9.79
N MET A 105 -6.32 -4.99 9.08
CA MET A 105 -6.57 -4.99 7.64
C MET A 105 -5.99 -3.74 7.00
N CYS A 106 -4.69 -3.77 6.68
CA CYS A 106 -4.01 -2.70 5.96
C CYS A 106 -3.91 -3.07 4.47
N VAL A 107 -4.85 -2.60 3.66
CA VAL A 107 -4.88 -2.92 2.22
C VAL A 107 -3.98 -1.95 1.47
N MET A 108 -2.88 -2.46 0.92
CA MET A 108 -1.95 -1.63 0.15
C MET A 108 -2.39 -1.49 -1.32
N VAL A 109 -2.30 -0.27 -1.84
CA VAL A 109 -2.62 0.08 -3.23
C VAL A 109 -1.61 1.09 -3.80
N THR A 110 -1.45 1.08 -5.12
CA THR A 110 -0.69 2.08 -5.89
C THR A 110 -1.68 2.84 -6.78
N PRO A 111 -2.12 4.05 -6.38
CA PRO A 111 -3.13 4.81 -7.12
C PRO A 111 -2.73 5.17 -8.55
N GLU A 112 -1.43 5.27 -8.83
CA GLU A 112 -0.87 5.45 -10.18
C GLU A 112 -1.27 4.28 -11.10
N GLY A 113 -1.38 3.06 -10.56
CA GLY A 113 -1.72 1.84 -11.29
C GLY A 113 -0.68 1.38 -12.32
N THR A 114 0.42 2.12 -12.46
CA THR A 114 1.56 1.85 -13.32
C THR A 114 2.80 2.52 -12.71
N ARG A 115 3.99 2.16 -13.20
CA ARG A 115 5.25 2.81 -12.80
C ARG A 115 5.65 3.97 -13.71
N LYS A 116 4.86 4.20 -14.76
CA LYS A 116 4.99 5.37 -15.61
C LYS A 116 4.21 6.52 -14.99
N TYR A 117 4.62 7.73 -15.28
CA TYR A 117 3.94 8.94 -14.88
C TYR A 117 2.43 8.82 -15.16
N GLN A 118 1.63 9.21 -14.17
CA GLN A 118 0.21 9.39 -14.34
C GLN A 118 -0.24 10.74 -13.79
N PRO A 119 -0.75 11.64 -14.65
CA PRO A 119 -1.25 12.94 -14.19
C PRO A 119 -2.53 12.83 -13.37
N ARG A 120 -3.23 11.69 -13.42
CA ARG A 120 -4.46 11.45 -12.65
C ARG A 120 -4.43 10.08 -11.99
N TRP A 121 -4.50 10.10 -10.67
CA TRP A 121 -4.62 8.89 -9.87
C TRP A 121 -6.00 8.26 -9.98
N ARG A 122 -6.05 6.93 -9.88
CA ARG A 122 -7.31 6.19 -9.77
C ARG A 122 -7.94 6.47 -8.41
N ARG A 123 -9.22 6.82 -8.37
CA ARG A 123 -9.95 7.22 -7.14
C ARG A 123 -10.53 6.05 -6.33
N GLY A 124 -10.37 4.82 -6.79
CA GLY A 124 -10.97 3.64 -6.16
C GLY A 124 -10.56 3.48 -4.69
N PHE A 125 -9.31 3.78 -4.33
CA PHE A 125 -8.82 3.71 -2.95
C PHE A 125 -9.61 4.62 -2.00
N TYR A 126 -9.98 5.82 -2.47
CA TYR A 126 -10.71 6.80 -1.68
C TYR A 126 -12.13 6.31 -1.41
N HIS A 127 -12.82 5.81 -2.44
CA HIS A 127 -14.15 5.22 -2.28
C HIS A 127 -14.14 3.98 -1.37
N VAL A 128 -13.08 3.16 -1.43
CA VAL A 128 -12.91 2.04 -0.49
C VAL A 128 -12.75 2.55 0.94
N ALA A 129 -11.93 3.58 1.17
CA ALA A 129 -11.72 4.16 2.49
C ALA A 129 -13.01 4.75 3.08
N VAL A 130 -13.74 5.56 2.29
CA VAL A 130 -15.05 6.11 2.66
C VAL A 130 -16.04 4.99 2.94
N GLY A 131 -16.19 4.06 2.00
CA GLY A 131 -17.17 2.98 2.10
C GLY A 131 -16.86 2.02 3.24
N ALA A 132 -15.60 1.76 3.57
CA ALA A 132 -15.22 0.92 4.70
C ALA A 132 -15.15 1.68 6.03
N ASN A 133 -15.27 3.02 6.02
CA ASN A 133 -15.05 3.89 7.17
C ASN A 133 -13.68 3.68 7.84
N VAL A 134 -12.62 3.74 7.04
CA VAL A 134 -11.23 3.54 7.48
C VAL A 134 -10.34 4.67 6.96
N PRO A 135 -9.22 5.00 7.63
CA PRO A 135 -8.31 6.02 7.16
C PRO A 135 -7.54 5.58 5.91
N ILE A 136 -7.02 6.57 5.20
CA ILE A 136 -6.02 6.43 4.15
C ILE A 136 -4.65 6.72 4.77
N VAL A 137 -3.75 5.73 4.79
CA VAL A 137 -2.41 5.87 5.38
C VAL A 137 -1.36 6.01 4.28
N LEU A 138 -0.46 6.98 4.43
CA LEU A 138 0.49 7.34 3.38
C LEU A 138 1.85 6.62 3.55
N GLY A 139 1.96 5.41 3.03
CA GLY A 139 3.25 4.73 2.88
C GLY A 139 4.08 5.33 1.75
N TYR A 140 5.40 5.40 1.93
CA TYR A 140 6.30 5.99 0.94
C TYR A 140 7.69 5.36 0.92
N LEU A 141 8.36 5.55 -0.22
CA LEU A 141 9.80 5.40 -0.39
C LEU A 141 10.36 6.72 -0.90
N ASP A 142 11.36 7.24 -0.22
CA ASP A 142 12.13 8.41 -0.64
C ASP A 142 13.54 7.94 -1.03
N TYR A 143 13.77 7.77 -2.33
CA TYR A 143 15.03 7.27 -2.89
C TYR A 143 16.18 8.27 -2.75
N ALA A 144 15.88 9.57 -2.70
CA ALA A 144 16.91 10.59 -2.48
C ALA A 144 17.48 10.48 -1.06
N LYS A 145 16.63 10.18 -0.08
CA LYS A 145 17.03 10.00 1.34
C LYS A 145 17.31 8.54 1.72
N LYS A 146 17.01 7.58 0.83
CA LYS A 146 16.99 6.15 1.13
C LYS A 146 16.15 5.84 2.37
N GLU A 147 14.94 6.36 2.40
CA GLU A 147 14.03 6.27 3.53
C GLU A 147 12.76 5.53 3.11
N ALA A 148 12.38 4.48 3.84
CA ALA A 148 11.07 3.86 3.73
C ALA A 148 10.23 4.25 4.94
N GLY A 149 9.02 4.73 4.73
CA GLY A 149 8.27 5.32 5.82
C GLY A 149 6.76 5.18 5.73
N ILE A 150 6.13 5.44 6.88
CA ILE A 150 4.70 5.62 7.03
C ILE A 150 4.47 7.05 7.47
N GLY A 151 3.75 7.79 6.64
CA GLY A 151 3.34 9.17 6.85
C GLY A 151 2.00 9.28 7.57
N PRO A 152 1.31 10.43 7.42
CA PRO A 152 0.03 10.68 8.07
C PRO A 152 -1.06 9.67 7.70
N ALA A 153 -2.03 9.54 8.59
CA ALA A 153 -3.33 8.93 8.31
C ALA A 153 -4.36 10.04 8.06
N ILE A 154 -5.10 9.92 6.96
CA ILE A 154 -6.11 10.89 6.54
C ILE A 154 -7.45 10.18 6.52
N TYR A 155 -8.38 10.64 7.36
CA TYR A 155 -9.77 10.23 7.25
C TYR A 155 -10.44 11.02 6.14
N PRO A 156 -11.12 10.36 5.19
CA PRO A 156 -11.90 11.05 4.17
C PRO A 156 -12.91 12.01 4.80
N SER A 157 -12.82 13.30 4.46
CA SER A 157 -13.67 14.37 4.95
C SER A 157 -15.03 14.43 4.25
N GLY A 158 -15.12 13.83 3.07
CA GLY A 158 -16.25 13.98 2.14
C GLY A 158 -15.93 14.91 0.96
N ASP A 159 -14.98 15.83 1.13
CA ASP A 159 -14.41 16.62 0.03
C ASP A 159 -13.18 15.89 -0.56
N MET A 160 -13.44 15.11 -1.61
CA MET A 160 -12.41 14.30 -2.25
C MET A 160 -11.27 15.12 -2.84
N GLU A 161 -11.56 16.28 -3.44
CA GLU A 161 -10.50 17.06 -4.09
C GLU A 161 -9.57 17.68 -3.05
N ALA A 162 -10.13 18.21 -1.95
CA ALA A 162 -9.33 18.74 -0.84
C ALA A 162 -8.47 17.67 -0.18
N ASP A 163 -9.00 16.46 0.01
CA ASP A 163 -8.25 15.36 0.61
C ASP A 163 -7.20 14.79 -0.33
N LEU A 164 -7.51 14.68 -1.63
CA LEU A 164 -6.52 14.30 -2.64
C LEU A 164 -5.37 15.30 -2.69
N GLU A 165 -5.63 16.60 -2.62
CA GLU A 165 -4.56 17.59 -2.63
C GLU A 165 -3.67 17.48 -1.38
N LYS A 166 -4.21 17.23 -0.19
CA LYS A 166 -3.39 16.94 1.01
C LYS A 166 -2.49 15.72 0.81
N ILE A 167 -3.03 14.65 0.22
CA ILE A 167 -2.30 13.42 -0.08
C ILE A 167 -1.18 13.70 -1.10
N LEU A 168 -1.50 14.38 -2.21
CA LEU A 168 -0.55 14.68 -3.27
C LEU A 168 0.54 15.64 -2.77
N ALA A 169 0.19 16.67 -2.01
CA ALA A 169 1.15 17.59 -1.41
C ALA A 169 2.18 16.86 -0.53
N PHE A 170 1.76 15.83 0.23
CA PHE A 170 2.69 14.97 0.95
C PHE A 170 3.64 14.22 0.00
N TYR A 171 3.10 13.61 -1.07
CA TYR A 171 3.90 12.80 -1.99
C TYR A 171 4.82 13.61 -2.91
N ARG A 172 4.50 14.86 -3.23
CA ARG A 172 5.41 15.79 -3.94
C ARG A 172 6.71 16.04 -3.17
N THR A 173 6.72 15.79 -1.86
CA THR A 173 7.95 15.86 -1.04
C THR A 173 8.82 14.61 -1.09
N LYS A 174 8.39 13.56 -1.80
CA LYS A 174 9.05 12.24 -1.85
C LYS A 174 9.61 11.97 -3.23
N THR A 175 10.89 11.56 -3.28
CA THR A 175 11.56 11.29 -4.55
C THR A 175 11.48 9.80 -4.89
N GLY A 176 10.85 9.48 -6.02
CA GLY A 176 10.84 8.11 -6.56
C GLY A 176 12.20 7.70 -7.12
N LYS A 177 12.36 6.41 -7.46
CA LYS A 177 13.58 5.92 -8.10
C LYS A 177 13.81 6.56 -9.48
N PHE A 178 12.72 6.81 -10.19
CA PHE A 178 12.70 7.59 -11.43
C PHE A 178 11.84 8.83 -11.16
N PRO A 179 12.45 9.96 -10.72
CA PRO A 179 11.73 11.14 -10.25
C PRO A 179 10.75 11.72 -11.27
N GLU A 180 11.08 11.63 -12.55
CA GLU A 180 10.25 12.09 -13.67
C GLU A 180 8.96 11.28 -13.86
N GLN A 181 8.87 10.10 -13.25
CA GLN A 181 7.68 9.26 -13.21
C GLN A 181 6.88 9.43 -11.90
N GLY A 182 7.36 10.27 -10.98
CA GLY A 182 6.80 10.47 -9.64
C GLY A 182 5.54 11.32 -9.61
N VAL A 183 5.18 11.76 -8.40
CA VAL A 183 4.05 12.66 -8.18
C VAL A 183 4.52 14.10 -8.34
N LEU A 184 3.91 14.81 -9.29
CA LEU A 184 4.19 16.22 -9.58
C LEU A 184 3.18 17.15 -8.90
#